data_AF-A0A1Z8ABZ3-F1
#
_entry.id   AF-A0A1Z8ABZ3-F1
#
_cell.length_a   1.000
_cell.length_b   1.000
_cell.length_c   1.000
_cell.angle_alpha   90.00
_cell.angle_beta   90.00
_cell.angle_gamma   90.00
#
_symmetry.space_group_name_H-M   'P 1'
#
loop_
_entity.id
_entity.type
_entity.pdbx_description
1 polymer ?
#
loop_
_entity_poly.entity_id
_entity_poly.type
_entity_poly.pdbx_seq_one_letter_code
_entity_poly.pdbx_strand_id
1 'polypeptide(L)' 'MYIQPASPVPFGAILALNVVNFVDNSIANVVAWNASRKTAAALSKLTVSQLEDIGLLPGDTRSHY' A
#
# COMPACT_ATOMS: atom_id res chain seq x y z
N MET A 1 -41.67 -8.14 23.86
CA MET A 1 -40.50 -7.45 23.28
C MET A 1 -40.42 -7.82 21.81
N TYR A 2 -40.73 -6.88 20.90
CA TYR A 2 -40.69 -7.16 19.47
C TYR A 2 -39.24 -6.98 19.00
N ILE A 3 -38.59 -8.07 18.60
CA ILE A 3 -37.27 -8.01 17.97
C ILE A 3 -37.46 -7.57 16.52
N GLN A 4 -36.96 -6.38 16.18
CA GLN A 4 -36.96 -5.92 14.79
C GLN A 4 -35.94 -6.75 14.01
N PRO A 5 -36.33 -7.41 12.90
CA PRO A 5 -35.37 -8.12 12.08
C PRO A 5 -34.39 -7.13 11.46
N ALA A 6 -33.10 -7.46 11.44
CA ALA A 6 -32.11 -6.67 10.73
C ALA A 6 -32.54 -6.54 9.26
N SER A 7 -32.68 -5.31 8.77
CA SER A 7 -32.97 -5.08 7.36
C SER A 7 -31.76 -5.52 6.53
N PRO A 8 -31.94 -6.39 5.52
CA PRO A 8 -30.85 -6.76 4.63
C PRO A 8 -30.26 -5.50 4.00
N VAL A 9 -28.94 -5.33 4.11
CA VAL A 9 -28.24 -4.26 3.38
C VAL A 9 -28.49 -4.47 1.89
N PRO A 10 -29.00 -3.44 1.17
CA PRO A 10 -29.34 -3.61 -0.23
C PRO A 10 -28.09 -3.94 -1.04
N PHE A 11 -28.22 -4.89 -1.98
CA PHE A 11 -27.10 -5.38 -2.80
C PHE A 11 -26.32 -4.23 -3.47
N GLY A 12 -27.01 -3.19 -3.91
CA GLY A 12 -26.39 -2.01 -4.52
C GLY A 12 -25.45 -1.25 -3.57
N ALA A 13 -25.75 -1.19 -2.27
CA ALA A 13 -24.88 -0.52 -1.30
C ALA A 13 -23.58 -1.30 -1.07
N ILE A 14 -23.67 -2.64 -1.03
CA ILE A 14 -22.49 -3.51 -0.91
C ILE A 14 -21.63 -3.43 -2.18
N LEU A 15 -22.26 -3.46 -3.35
CA LEU A 15 -21.56 -3.33 -4.63
C LEU A 15 -20.81 -1.99 -4.73
N ALA A 16 -21.49 -0.88 -4.42
CA ALA A 16 -20.87 0.45 -4.43
C ALA A 16 -19.69 0.53 -3.45
N LEU A 17 -19.84 0.03 -2.23
CA LEU A 17 -18.77 -0.02 -1.24
C LEU A 17 -17.56 -0.82 -1.75
N ASN A 18 -17.79 -1.99 -2.34
CA ASN A 18 -16.71 -2.82 -2.86
C ASN A 18 -15.98 -2.16 -4.03
N VAL A 19 -16.69 -1.45 -4.91
CA VAL A 19 -16.08 -0.70 -6.01
C VAL A 19 -15.20 0.43 -5.49
N VAL A 20 -15.71 1.22 -4.54
CA VAL A 20 -14.94 2.31 -3.92
C VAL A 20 -13.70 1.75 -3.24
N ASN A 21 -13.87 0.73 -2.40
CA ASN A 21 -12.76 0.06 -1.72
C ASN A 21 -11.74 -0.48 -2.73
N PHE A 22 -12.17 -1.09 -3.84
CA PHE A 22 -11.27 -1.61 -4.86
C PHE A 22 -10.43 -0.48 -5.49
N VAL A 23 -11.05 0.63 -5.84
CA VAL A 23 -10.37 1.80 -6.42
C VAL A 23 -9.39 2.40 -5.43
N ASP A 24 -9.82 2.65 -4.19
CA ASP A 24 -8.98 3.22 -3.14
C ASP A 24 -7.75 2.34 -2.86
N ASN A 25 -7.95 1.04 -2.71
CA ASN A 25 -6.84 0.10 -2.50
C ASN A 25 -5.90 0.04 -3.71
N SER A 26 -6.44 0.09 -4.93
CA SER A 26 -5.61 0.09 -6.14
C SER A 26 -4.73 1.33 -6.22
N ILE A 27 -5.29 2.51 -5.93
CA ILE A 27 -4.53 3.77 -5.90
C ILE A 27 -3.47 3.71 -4.80
N ALA A 28 -3.84 3.29 -3.58
CA ALA A 28 -2.91 3.17 -2.47
C ALA A 28 -1.74 2.24 -2.80
N ASN A 29 -2.00 1.10 -3.43
CA ASN A 29 -0.97 0.15 -3.86
C ASN A 29 -0.03 0.74 -4.90
N VAL A 30 -0.55 1.47 -5.90
CA VAL A 30 0.27 2.14 -6.92
C VAL A 30 1.15 3.22 -6.29
N VAL A 31 0.62 4.01 -5.36
CA VAL A 31 1.38 5.03 -4.64
C VAL A 31 2.48 4.39 -3.80
N ALA A 32 2.17 3.33 -3.04
CA ALA A 32 3.14 2.60 -2.23
C ALA A 32 4.26 1.97 -3.07
N TRP A 33 3.90 1.36 -4.21
CA TRP A 33 4.87 0.81 -5.16
C TRP A 33 5.82 1.89 -5.70
N ASN A 34 5.27 3.03 -6.11
CA ASN A 34 6.07 4.14 -6.63
C ASN A 34 6.98 4.74 -5.53
N ALA A 35 6.46 4.92 -4.32
CA ALA A 35 7.23 5.39 -3.18
C ALA A 35 8.42 4.45 -2.88
N SER A 36 8.18 3.14 -2.85
CA SER A 36 9.24 2.15 -2.67
C SER A 36 10.31 2.22 -3.77
N ARG A 37 9.89 2.30 -5.03
CA ARG A 37 10.81 2.41 -6.17
C ARG A 37 11.66 3.68 -6.10
N LYS A 38 11.06 4.81 -5.68
CA LYS A 38 11.79 6.07 -5.47
C LYS A 38 12.79 5.95 -4.33
N THR A 39 12.40 5.33 -3.20
CA THR A 39 13.31 5.06 -2.08
C THR A 39 14.48 4.19 -2.51
N ALA A 40 14.22 3.08 -3.19
CA ALA A 40 15.25 2.19 -3.75
C ALA A 40 16.22 2.94 -4.67
N ALA A 41 15.69 3.77 -5.58
CA ALA A 41 16.50 4.58 -6.50
C ALA A 41 17.28 5.71 -5.80
N ALA A 42 16.80 6.23 -4.67
CA ALA A 42 17.53 7.20 -3.86
C ALA A 42 18.67 6.51 -3.11
N LEU A 43 18.39 5.35 -2.50
CA LEU A 43 19.38 4.54 -1.78
C LEU A 43 20.48 4.02 -2.70
N SER A 44 20.14 3.63 -3.92
CA SER A 44 21.13 3.14 -4.90
C SER A 44 22.13 4.20 -5.38
N LYS A 45 21.90 5.48 -5.07
CA LYS A 45 22.82 6.59 -5.41
C LYS A 45 23.85 6.86 -4.32
N LEU A 46 23.65 6.32 -3.13
CA LEU A 46 24.58 6.48 -2.00
C LEU A 46 25.77 5.55 -2.15
N THR A 47 26.92 5.94 -1.60
CA THR A 47 28.09 5.06 -1.53
C THR A 47 27.89 3.98 -0.47
N VAL A 48 28.68 2.90 -0.53
CA VAL A 48 28.62 1.80 0.45
C VAL A 48 28.82 2.31 1.87
N SER A 49 29.76 3.24 2.08
CA SER A 49 30.00 3.86 3.40
C SER A 49 28.79 4.66 3.90
N GLN A 50 28.11 5.40 3.01
CA GLN A 50 26.92 6.18 3.37
C GLN A 50 25.71 5.28 3.68
N LEU A 51 25.60 4.13 3.00
CA LEU A 51 24.62 3.10 3.30
C LEU A 51 24.92 2.45 4.66
N GLU A 52 26.18 2.16 4.95
CA GLU A 52 26.61 1.60 6.24
C GLU A 52 26.35 2.56 7.41
N ASP A 53 26.55 3.88 7.22
CA ASP A 53 26.26 4.91 8.22
C ASP A 53 24.77 4.94 8.63
N ILE A 54 23.86 4.57 7.72
CA ILE A 54 22.42 4.45 8.01
C ILE A 54 22.00 3.01 8.33
N GLY A 55 22.96 2.10 8.46
CA GLY A 55 22.75 0.70 8.82
C GLY A 55 22.16 -0.18 7.71
N LEU A 56 22.33 0.20 6.45
CA LEU A 56 21.85 -0.56 5.28
C LEU A 56 23.01 -1.19 4.51
N LEU A 57 22.77 -2.36 3.94
CA LEU A 57 23.73 -2.98 3.01
C LEU A 57 23.37 -2.62 1.56
N PRO A 58 24.35 -2.64 0.63
CA PRO A 58 24.07 -2.38 -0.80
C PRO A 58 23.00 -3.31 -1.40
N GLY A 59 22.87 -4.54 -0.88
CA GLY A 59 21.84 -5.50 -1.29
C GLY A 59 20.41 -5.11 -0.89
N ASP A 60 20.26 -4.32 0.18
CA ASP A 60 18.94 -3.96 0.75
C ASP A 60 18.26 -2.82 -0.02
N THR A 61 19.00 -2.16 -0.91
CA THR A 61 18.48 -1.06 -1.74
C THR A 61 17.50 -1.52 -2.82
N ARG A 62 17.36 -2.85 -3.04
CA ARG A 62 16.48 -3.41 -4.06
C ARG A 62 15.05 -3.51 -3.53
N SER A 63 14.14 -2.73 -4.12
CA SER A 63 12.70 -2.84 -3.86
C SER A 63 12.17 -4.23 -4.26
N HIS A 64 11.85 -5.07 -3.27
CA HIS A 64 11.09 -6.32 -3.41
C HIS A 64 9.59 -6.02 -3.34
N TYR A 65 9.02 -5.56 -4.45
CA TYR A 65 7.58 -5.36 -4.62
C TYR A 65 7.11 -6.14 -5.84
#